data_AF-A0A2R5LKP6-F1
#
_entry.id   AF-A0A2R5LKP6-F1
#
_cell.length_a   1.000
_cell.length_b   1.000
_cell.length_c   1.000
_cell.angle_alpha   90.00
_cell.angle_beta   90.00
_cell.angle_gamma   90.00
#
_symmetry.space_group_name_H-M   'P 1'
#
loop_
_entity.id
_entity.type
_entity.pdbx_description
1 polymer ?
#
loop_
_entity_poly.entity_id
_entity_poly.type
_entity_poly.pdbx_seq_one_letter_code
_entity_poly.pdbx_strand_id
1 'polypeptide(L)'
;VAVVPTAWVLGKTCLWPQEKRAKIPSLVQKCARPMPDWKRHRCTPIAWFSSYNEARKKLPTAAETSDICSGAEPAPRRRRVARAVLSDSESESVDSLLGLPVLPTPPPPPTCRRWDLSHPRTIMPSTSQNTSEVEDPEQLVVSPPSVPKDSASDFHKENLRLLRRIELMQENMSSKLDVMMGLLSKEDRRLDIEDDVDPMPFASLEQFLEFDAALGASQSKRIALKNKWKQYGGRNVRNSTTRILTLLFVDEVAVEFNWEGKKGKLPFKNLWCWTVLRESQRENKCHANATDFEVELAVKSWLRHSRERLDKKTKASQ
;
A
#
# COMPACT_ATOMS: atom_id res chain seq x y z
N VAL A 1 -18.33 -19.14 -27.96
CA VAL A 1 -17.92 -17.93 -28.73
C VAL A 1 -16.44 -18.05 -29.09
N ALA A 2 -16.04 -17.69 -30.31
CA ALA A 2 -14.66 -17.81 -30.79
C ALA A 2 -14.28 -16.64 -31.69
N VAL A 3 -12.99 -16.30 -31.74
CA VAL A 3 -12.45 -15.30 -32.68
C VAL A 3 -12.15 -15.98 -34.01
N VAL A 4 -12.72 -15.47 -35.09
CA VAL A 4 -12.49 -15.96 -36.46
C VAL A 4 -12.13 -14.80 -37.40
N PRO A 5 -11.26 -15.01 -38.40
CA PRO A 5 -11.02 -14.02 -39.46
C PRO A 5 -12.28 -13.81 -40.29
N THR A 6 -12.45 -12.59 -40.81
CA THR A 6 -13.55 -12.22 -41.73
C THR A 6 -13.61 -13.15 -42.94
N ALA A 7 -12.46 -13.59 -43.46
CA ALA A 7 -12.35 -14.50 -44.59
C ALA A 7 -12.99 -15.89 -44.36
N TRP A 8 -13.25 -16.28 -43.11
CA TRP A 8 -13.85 -17.58 -42.79
C TRP A 8 -15.37 -17.50 -42.70
N VAL A 9 -15.95 -16.29 -42.75
CA VAL A 9 -17.37 -16.04 -42.57
C VAL A 9 -18.05 -15.86 -43.92
N LEU A 10 -19.04 -16.69 -44.21
CA LEU A 10 -19.92 -16.65 -45.37
C LEU A 10 -21.35 -16.43 -44.88
N GLY A 11 -21.75 -15.17 -44.75
CA GLY A 11 -23.07 -14.78 -44.27
C GLY A 11 -23.34 -15.24 -42.83
N LYS A 12 -24.26 -16.20 -42.66
CA LYS A 12 -24.64 -16.80 -41.35
C LYS A 12 -23.88 -18.09 -41.03
N THR A 13 -22.84 -18.40 -41.80
CA THR A 13 -22.03 -19.62 -41.62
C THR A 13 -20.55 -19.28 -41.57
N CYS A 14 -19.79 -20.01 -40.76
CA CYS A 14 -18.33 -19.94 -40.74
C CYS A 14 -17.73 -21.30 -41.08
N LEU A 15 -16.59 -21.26 -41.77
CA LEU A 15 -15.75 -22.42 -42.03
C LEU A 15 -14.77 -22.57 -40.87
N TRP A 16 -14.73 -23.76 -40.27
CA TRP A 16 -13.89 -24.07 -39.12
C TRP A 16 -12.92 -25.23 -39.43
N PRO A 17 -11.61 -25.05 -39.19
CA PRO A 17 -10.62 -26.09 -39.48
C PRO A 17 -10.82 -27.33 -38.59
N GLN A 18 -10.68 -28.52 -39.17
CA GLN A 18 -10.74 -29.81 -38.44
C GLN A 18 -9.37 -30.22 -37.86
N GLU A 19 -8.54 -29.24 -37.50
CA GLU A 19 -7.21 -29.47 -36.92
C GLU A 19 -7.24 -29.50 -35.39
N LYS A 20 -6.14 -29.97 -34.78
CA LYS A 20 -5.99 -29.98 -33.31
C LYS A 20 -6.20 -28.56 -32.74
N ARG A 21 -6.90 -28.45 -31.60
CA ARG A 21 -7.22 -27.17 -30.93
C ARG A 21 -6.01 -26.24 -30.75
N ALA A 22 -4.82 -26.79 -30.54
CA ALA A 22 -3.57 -26.03 -30.40
C ALA A 22 -3.13 -25.27 -31.67
N LYS A 23 -3.47 -25.76 -32.87
CA LYS A 23 -3.09 -25.12 -34.15
C LYS A 23 -4.06 -24.01 -34.57
N ILE A 24 -5.30 -24.03 -34.07
CA ILE A 24 -6.37 -23.11 -34.47
C ILE A 24 -5.99 -21.64 -34.23
N PRO A 25 -5.42 -21.23 -33.08
CA PRO A 25 -5.00 -19.84 -32.86
C PRO A 25 -3.98 -19.35 -33.89
N SER A 26 -3.04 -20.21 -34.30
CA SER A 26 -2.02 -19.87 -35.30
C SER A 26 -2.65 -19.64 -36.69
N LEU A 27 -3.64 -20.46 -37.07
CA LEU A 27 -4.37 -20.29 -38.32
C LEU A 27 -5.22 -19.03 -38.34
N VAL A 28 -5.85 -18.69 -37.20
CA VAL A 28 -6.61 -17.44 -37.03
C VAL A 28 -5.69 -16.24 -37.13
N GLN A 29 -4.54 -16.26 -36.42
CA GLN A 29 -3.58 -15.16 -36.42
C GLN A 29 -2.93 -14.93 -37.80
N LYS A 30 -2.71 -16.01 -38.57
CA LYS A 30 -2.18 -15.95 -39.94
C LYS A 30 -3.26 -15.68 -41.01
N CYS A 31 -4.53 -15.53 -40.63
CA CYS A 31 -5.64 -15.35 -41.55
C CYS A 31 -5.64 -16.38 -42.70
N ALA A 32 -5.40 -17.66 -42.38
CA ALA A 32 -5.29 -18.72 -43.39
C ALA A 32 -6.54 -18.79 -44.28
N ARG A 33 -6.41 -19.15 -45.56
CA ARG A 33 -7.58 -19.28 -46.44
C ARG A 33 -8.38 -20.54 -46.09
N PRO A 34 -9.72 -20.48 -46.08
CA PRO A 34 -10.54 -21.66 -45.84
C PRO A 34 -10.28 -22.74 -46.88
N MET A 35 -10.05 -23.96 -46.42
CA MET A 35 -9.87 -25.13 -47.27
C MET A 35 -11.20 -25.91 -47.42
N PRO A 36 -11.40 -26.69 -48.49
CA PRO A 36 -12.65 -27.41 -48.75
C PRO A 36 -13.03 -28.45 -47.67
N ASP A 37 -12.05 -28.93 -46.90
CA ASP A 37 -12.18 -29.89 -45.80
C ASP A 37 -12.66 -29.26 -44.48
N TRP A 38 -12.79 -27.92 -44.42
CA TRP A 38 -13.24 -27.25 -43.21
C TRP A 38 -14.73 -27.43 -42.95
N LYS A 39 -15.08 -27.71 -41.69
CA LYS A 39 -16.46 -27.95 -41.29
C LYS A 39 -17.24 -26.64 -41.27
N ARG A 40 -18.45 -26.66 -41.82
CA ARG A 40 -19.37 -25.50 -41.77
C ARG A 40 -20.13 -25.48 -40.45
N HIS A 41 -20.10 -24.33 -39.78
CA HIS A 41 -20.85 -24.07 -38.57
C HIS A 41 -21.75 -22.84 -38.75
N ARG A 42 -22.94 -22.85 -38.14
CA ARG A 42 -23.79 -21.66 -38.09
C ARG A 42 -23.16 -20.66 -37.12
N CYS A 43 -23.02 -19.41 -37.54
CA CYS A 43 -22.45 -18.35 -36.71
C CYS A 43 -23.23 -17.05 -36.85
N THR A 44 -23.23 -16.27 -35.77
CA THR A 44 -23.74 -14.90 -35.75
C THR A 44 -22.57 -13.98 -35.40
N PRO A 45 -22.17 -13.04 -36.27
CA PRO A 45 -21.10 -12.11 -35.94
C PRO A 45 -21.57 -11.18 -34.81
N ILE A 46 -20.80 -11.13 -33.72
CA ILE A 46 -21.11 -10.32 -32.52
C ILE A 46 -20.46 -8.94 -32.63
N ALA A 47 -19.19 -8.89 -33.03
CA ALA A 47 -18.41 -7.66 -33.17
C ALA A 47 -17.24 -7.86 -34.15
N TRP A 48 -16.78 -6.77 -34.76
CA TRP A 48 -15.65 -6.76 -35.69
C TRP A 48 -14.48 -6.00 -35.09
N PHE A 49 -13.26 -6.53 -35.27
CA PHE A 49 -12.03 -5.93 -34.75
C PHE A 49 -10.94 -5.98 -35.82
N SER A 50 -10.03 -5.01 -35.80
CA SER A 50 -8.91 -4.93 -36.76
C SER A 50 -7.70 -5.77 -36.34
N SER A 51 -7.62 -6.20 -35.07
CA SER A 51 -6.52 -7.00 -34.53
C SER A 51 -7.00 -8.22 -33.74
N TYR A 52 -6.30 -9.35 -33.90
CA TYR A 52 -6.57 -10.60 -33.17
C TYR A 52 -6.47 -10.42 -31.64
N ASN A 53 -5.48 -9.65 -31.18
CA ASN A 53 -5.25 -9.45 -29.74
C ASN A 53 -6.39 -8.65 -29.08
N GLU A 54 -6.96 -7.69 -29.81
CA GLU A 54 -8.10 -6.89 -29.33
C GLU A 54 -9.36 -7.75 -29.22
N ALA A 55 -9.66 -8.54 -30.27
CA ALA A 55 -10.77 -9.49 -30.26
C ALA A 55 -10.64 -10.51 -29.11
N ARG A 56 -9.42 -10.98 -28.82
CA ARG A 56 -9.17 -11.96 -27.76
C ARG A 56 -9.39 -11.41 -26.35
N LYS A 57 -9.05 -10.14 -26.10
CA LYS A 57 -9.34 -9.46 -24.82
C LYS A 57 -10.84 -9.31 -24.56
N LYS A 58 -11.64 -9.17 -25.63
CA LYS A 58 -13.11 -9.02 -25.56
C LYS A 58 -13.85 -10.36 -25.62
N LEU A 59 -13.16 -11.47 -25.84
CA LEU A 59 -13.74 -12.81 -25.93
C LEU A 59 -14.47 -13.25 -24.63
N PRO A 60 -13.93 -13.03 -23.41
CA PRO A 60 -14.63 -13.42 -22.18
C PRO A 60 -15.95 -12.66 -22.03
N THR A 61 -15.92 -11.34 -22.25
CA THR A 61 -17.13 -10.50 -22.21
C THR A 61 -18.16 -10.93 -23.24
N ALA A 62 -17.73 -11.33 -24.44
CA ALA A 62 -18.65 -11.81 -25.49
C ALA A 62 -19.22 -13.22 -25.22
N ALA A 63 -18.53 -14.04 -24.40
CA ALA A 63 -19.04 -15.35 -23.98
C ALA A 63 -20.19 -15.22 -22.98
N GLU A 64 -20.21 -14.15 -22.19
CA GLU A 64 -21.23 -13.85 -21.18
C GLU A 64 -22.49 -13.18 -21.76
N THR A 65 -22.42 -12.56 -22.94
CA THR A 65 -23.53 -11.80 -23.55
C THR A 65 -24.36 -12.59 -24.57
N SER A 66 -24.57 -13.90 -24.36
CA SER A 66 -25.20 -14.79 -25.35
C SER A 66 -26.66 -14.48 -25.74
N ASP A 67 -27.33 -13.51 -25.09
CA ASP A 67 -28.77 -13.28 -25.25
C ASP A 67 -29.18 -11.92 -25.85
N ILE A 68 -28.37 -11.27 -26.69
CA ILE A 68 -28.81 -10.04 -27.36
C ILE A 68 -28.61 -10.12 -28.88
N CYS A 69 -29.72 -10.37 -29.58
CA CYS A 69 -29.82 -10.31 -31.03
C CYS A 69 -29.58 -8.89 -31.58
N SER A 70 -28.94 -8.91 -32.75
CA SER A 70 -28.56 -7.85 -33.68
C SER A 70 -29.61 -6.75 -33.95
N GLY A 71 -29.16 -5.49 -34.01
CA GLY A 71 -29.89 -4.40 -34.66
C GLY A 71 -29.40 -3.01 -34.26
N ALA A 72 -28.66 -2.37 -35.17
CA ALA A 72 -28.38 -0.94 -35.33
C ALA A 72 -27.99 -0.10 -34.09
N GLU A 73 -26.88 0.64 -34.21
CA GLU A 73 -26.46 1.74 -33.33
C GLU A 73 -27.65 2.61 -32.84
N PRO A 74 -27.90 2.74 -31.53
CA PRO A 74 -28.63 3.87 -31.02
C PRO A 74 -27.65 4.91 -30.48
N ALA A 75 -27.71 6.10 -31.08
CA ALA A 75 -27.14 7.35 -30.57
C ALA A 75 -27.38 7.52 -29.05
N PRO A 76 -26.52 8.28 -28.34
CA PRO A 76 -26.49 8.31 -26.89
C PRO A 76 -27.74 9.00 -26.34
N ARG A 77 -28.74 8.22 -25.94
CA ARG A 77 -29.88 8.72 -25.17
C ARG A 77 -30.01 8.00 -23.84
N ARG A 78 -29.66 8.79 -22.82
CA ARG A 78 -30.13 8.74 -21.43
C ARG A 78 -31.24 7.72 -21.19
N ARG A 79 -30.93 6.64 -20.48
CA ARG A 79 -31.90 5.82 -19.74
C ARG A 79 -31.28 5.53 -18.38
N ARG A 80 -31.83 6.06 -17.27
CA ARG A 80 -32.93 5.44 -16.51
C ARG A 80 -32.81 3.92 -16.56
N VAL A 81 -32.13 3.34 -15.57
CA VAL A 81 -32.14 1.90 -15.35
C VAL A 81 -32.90 1.63 -14.08
N ALA A 82 -34.05 1.00 -14.30
CA ALA A 82 -34.80 0.27 -13.32
C ALA A 82 -34.05 -1.01 -12.92
N ARG A 83 -34.23 -1.32 -11.65
CA ARG A 83 -33.87 -2.48 -10.83
C ARG A 83 -33.88 -3.82 -11.59
N ALA A 84 -32.79 -4.58 -11.49
CA ALA A 84 -32.78 -6.02 -11.69
C ALA A 84 -32.05 -6.69 -10.52
N VAL A 85 -32.72 -7.68 -9.95
CA VAL A 85 -32.37 -8.49 -8.78
C VAL A 85 -31.78 -9.80 -9.28
N LEU A 86 -30.61 -10.19 -8.78
CA LEU A 86 -30.06 -11.57 -8.76
C LEU A 86 -29.12 -11.59 -7.53
N SER A 87 -29.50 -12.19 -6.39
CA SER A 87 -29.57 -13.62 -6.04
C SER A 87 -28.20 -14.30 -6.12
N ASP A 88 -27.64 -14.56 -4.93
CA ASP A 88 -26.31 -15.05 -4.61
C ASP A 88 -26.44 -16.49 -4.07
N SER A 89 -25.63 -17.41 -4.60
CA SER A 89 -25.40 -18.73 -4.02
C SER A 89 -24.25 -19.38 -4.76
N GLU A 90 -23.09 -19.52 -4.11
CA GLU A 90 -22.25 -20.69 -4.28
C GLU A 90 -21.59 -21.06 -2.93
N SER A 91 -21.73 -22.35 -2.60
CA SER A 91 -21.27 -23.02 -1.39
C SER A 91 -19.77 -23.34 -1.40
N GLU A 92 -19.25 -23.47 -0.18
CA GLU A 92 -17.93 -23.95 0.20
C GLU A 92 -17.60 -25.36 -0.31
N SER A 93 -16.32 -25.60 -0.60
CA SER A 93 -15.72 -26.93 -0.47
C SER A 93 -14.25 -26.83 -0.04
N VAL A 94 -13.94 -27.53 1.05
CA VAL A 94 -12.61 -27.79 1.59
C VAL A 94 -12.18 -29.19 1.14
N ASP A 95 -10.95 -29.37 0.63
CA ASP A 95 -10.09 -30.49 1.07
C ASP A 95 -8.60 -30.33 0.68
N SER A 96 -7.79 -30.51 1.71
CA SER A 96 -6.41 -30.92 1.97
C SER A 96 -5.37 -31.30 0.88
N LEU A 97 -4.10 -30.91 1.15
CA LEU A 97 -2.88 -31.73 1.42
C LEU A 97 -1.59 -31.05 0.90
N LEU A 98 -0.78 -30.44 1.77
CA LEU A 98 0.46 -30.95 2.43
C LEU A 98 1.74 -31.06 1.56
N GLY A 99 2.79 -30.34 1.98
CA GLY A 99 4.19 -30.72 1.74
C GLY A 99 5.20 -29.55 1.64
N LEU A 100 6.29 -29.64 2.42
CA LEU A 100 7.57 -28.88 2.39
C LEU A 100 7.75 -27.77 3.47
N PRO A 101 8.99 -27.46 3.92
CA PRO A 101 9.68 -28.15 5.03
C PRO A 101 9.97 -27.20 6.21
N VAL A 102 10.07 -27.76 7.42
CA VAL A 102 10.37 -27.03 8.66
C VAL A 102 11.87 -26.65 8.71
N LEU A 103 12.15 -25.35 8.84
CA LEU A 103 13.49 -24.80 9.09
C LEU A 103 13.90 -25.00 10.57
N PRO A 104 15.19 -25.22 10.87
CA PRO A 104 15.67 -25.36 12.24
C PRO A 104 15.63 -24.02 13.00
N THR A 105 15.22 -24.05 14.26
CA THR A 105 15.18 -22.89 15.16
C THR A 105 16.58 -22.50 15.66
N PRO A 106 16.87 -21.19 15.83
CA PRO A 106 18.16 -20.72 16.36
C PRO A 106 18.30 -20.98 17.88
N PRO A 107 19.54 -21.05 18.41
CA PRO A 107 19.80 -21.25 19.82
C PRO A 107 19.51 -19.99 20.66
N PRO A 108 19.22 -20.13 21.97
CA PRO A 108 18.93 -19.00 22.86
C PRO A 108 20.19 -18.16 23.17
N PRO A 109 20.02 -16.86 23.50
CA PRO A 109 21.12 -15.96 23.83
C PRO A 109 21.75 -16.28 25.20
N PRO A 110 23.03 -15.93 25.42
CA PRO A 110 23.68 -16.11 26.71
C PRO A 110 23.06 -15.20 27.76
N THR A 111 22.86 -15.75 28.95
CA THR A 111 22.36 -15.04 30.14
C THR A 111 23.35 -13.97 30.60
N CYS A 112 22.89 -12.72 30.61
CA CYS A 112 23.64 -11.59 31.14
C CYS A 112 23.72 -11.71 32.67
N ARG A 113 24.93 -11.83 33.23
CA ARG A 113 25.14 -11.81 34.68
C ARG A 113 24.78 -10.43 35.22
N ARG A 114 23.93 -10.39 36.25
CA ARG A 114 23.71 -9.22 37.10
C ARG A 114 25.03 -8.80 37.73
N TRP A 115 25.37 -7.52 37.61
CA TRP A 115 26.33 -6.89 38.51
C TRP A 115 25.62 -6.63 39.84
N ASP A 116 26.05 -7.36 40.87
CA ASP A 116 25.65 -7.10 42.24
C ASP A 116 26.49 -5.94 42.80
N LEU A 117 25.79 -4.97 43.40
CA LEU A 117 26.35 -3.80 44.05
C LEU A 117 26.63 -4.15 45.50
N SER A 118 27.89 -4.43 45.81
CA SER A 118 28.38 -4.39 47.20
C SER A 118 29.78 -3.78 47.24
N HIS A 119 29.83 -2.51 47.66
CA HIS A 119 31.05 -1.77 47.99
C HIS A 119 31.69 -2.34 49.29
N PRO A 120 32.93 -1.94 49.68
CA PRO A 120 33.07 -0.70 50.45
C PRO A 120 34.31 0.18 50.11
N ARG A 121 34.15 1.46 50.49
CA ARG A 121 35.12 2.57 50.56
C ARG A 121 36.42 2.22 51.28
N THR A 122 37.47 3.05 51.07
CA THR A 122 38.39 3.60 52.11
C THR A 122 39.41 4.55 51.46
N ILE A 123 39.27 5.87 51.60
CA ILE A 123 39.97 6.83 52.51
C ILE A 123 40.98 7.70 51.74
N MET A 124 40.77 9.03 51.79
CA MET A 124 41.77 10.05 51.46
C MET A 124 42.73 10.27 52.64
N PRO A 125 43.85 10.96 52.41
CA PRO A 125 44.01 12.19 53.18
C PRO A 125 44.50 13.37 52.35
N SER A 126 43.96 14.53 52.72
CA SER A 126 44.44 15.85 52.40
C SER A 126 45.76 16.13 53.13
N THR A 127 46.65 16.94 52.54
CA THR A 127 47.45 17.93 53.29
C THR A 127 47.83 19.08 52.36
N SER A 128 47.42 20.28 52.78
CA SER A 128 47.70 21.58 52.19
C SER A 128 49.00 22.16 52.76
N GLN A 129 49.83 22.81 51.94
CA GLN A 129 50.69 23.98 52.26
C GLN A 129 50.97 24.66 50.90
N ASN A 130 50.42 25.83 50.53
CA ASN A 130 50.67 27.21 50.96
C ASN A 130 52.14 27.67 50.83
N THR A 131 52.39 28.67 49.96
CA THR A 131 53.08 29.98 50.18
C THR A 131 53.90 30.44 48.96
N SER A 132 53.42 31.56 48.40
CA SER A 132 54.06 32.78 47.87
C SER A 132 55.57 32.90 47.62
N GLU A 133 55.85 33.62 46.51
CA GLU A 133 56.88 34.67 46.26
C GLU A 133 58.36 34.39 46.58
N VAL A 134 59.25 34.62 45.59
CA VAL A 134 60.27 35.70 45.57
C VAL A 134 60.98 35.72 44.20
N GLU A 135 61.33 36.93 43.78
CA GLU A 135 62.06 37.41 42.59
C GLU A 135 63.47 36.79 42.37
N ASP A 136 63.88 36.71 41.09
CA ASP A 136 65.20 36.94 40.42
C ASP A 136 66.56 36.55 41.08
N PRO A 137 67.68 36.32 40.35
CA PRO A 137 67.90 36.52 38.91
C PRO A 137 68.63 35.38 38.15
N GLU A 138 68.58 35.53 36.83
CA GLU A 138 69.59 35.01 35.90
C GLU A 138 71.02 35.34 36.37
N GLN A 139 71.88 34.32 36.41
CA GLN A 139 73.08 34.26 35.58
C GLN A 139 73.82 32.97 35.91
N LEU A 140 73.76 31.98 35.01
CA LEU A 140 74.91 31.17 34.61
C LEU A 140 74.55 30.48 33.29
N VAL A 141 75.23 30.91 32.23
CA VAL A 141 75.22 30.29 30.92
C VAL A 141 75.72 28.85 31.06
N VAL A 142 74.81 27.88 30.94
CA VAL A 142 75.16 26.50 30.60
C VAL A 142 74.27 26.09 29.44
N SER A 143 74.93 25.73 28.34
CA SER A 143 74.38 25.29 27.07
C SER A 143 73.19 24.33 27.23
N PRO A 144 72.15 24.42 26.38
CA PRO A 144 71.00 23.53 26.49
C PRO A 144 71.45 22.08 26.23
N PRO A 145 71.01 21.10 27.05
CA PRO A 145 71.15 19.70 26.66
C PRO A 145 70.34 19.51 25.38
N SER A 146 71.02 19.02 24.35
CA SER A 146 70.42 18.68 23.08
C SER A 146 69.39 17.58 23.30
N VAL A 147 68.11 17.96 23.43
CA VAL A 147 67.00 17.01 23.43
C VAL A 147 67.04 16.28 22.07
N PRO A 148 67.00 14.94 22.03
CA PRO A 148 66.95 14.21 20.77
C PRO A 148 65.73 14.68 19.96
N LYS A 149 65.97 15.25 18.77
CA LYS A 149 64.92 15.78 17.87
C LYS A 149 63.87 14.72 17.46
N ASP A 150 64.15 13.44 17.70
CA ASP A 150 63.29 12.32 17.36
C ASP A 150 62.11 12.13 18.33
N SER A 151 62.23 12.49 19.62
CA SER A 151 61.16 12.26 20.61
C SER A 151 59.93 13.16 20.40
N ALA A 152 60.14 14.40 19.98
CA ALA A 152 59.07 15.34 19.65
C ALA A 152 58.34 14.94 18.35
N SER A 153 59.05 14.33 17.40
CA SER A 153 58.48 13.82 16.15
C SER A 153 57.58 12.61 16.43
N ASP A 154 58.02 11.70 17.30
CA ASP A 154 57.24 10.52 17.65
C ASP A 154 56.02 10.86 18.51
N PHE A 155 56.14 11.85 19.41
CA PHE A 155 54.98 12.41 20.12
C PHE A 155 53.97 13.05 19.17
N HIS A 156 54.44 13.82 18.17
CA HIS A 156 53.58 14.42 17.16
C HIS A 156 52.86 13.35 16.31
N LYS A 157 53.58 12.30 15.91
CA LYS A 157 52.98 11.15 15.20
C LYS A 157 51.92 10.45 16.05
N GLU A 158 52.15 10.29 17.35
CA GLU A 158 51.18 9.65 18.24
C GLU A 158 49.94 10.52 18.46
N ASN A 159 50.09 11.83 18.61
CA ASN A 159 48.97 12.78 18.66
C ASN A 159 48.16 12.74 17.36
N LEU A 160 48.81 12.68 16.19
CA LEU A 160 48.11 12.57 14.91
C LEU A 160 47.35 11.24 14.80
N ARG A 161 47.89 10.13 15.31
CA ARG A 161 47.18 8.84 15.36
C ARG A 161 45.96 8.89 16.28
N LEU A 162 46.09 9.54 17.43
CA LEU A 162 44.98 9.76 18.37
C LEU A 162 43.88 10.62 17.73
N LEU A 163 44.23 11.72 17.05
CA LEU A 163 43.28 12.56 16.33
C LEU A 163 42.56 11.79 15.23
N ARG A 164 43.29 11.01 14.42
CA ARG A 164 42.69 10.13 13.40
C ARG A 164 41.73 9.11 14.00
N ARG A 165 42.07 8.56 15.18
CA ARG A 165 41.19 7.61 15.89
C ARG A 165 39.91 8.30 16.37
N ILE A 166 40.00 9.53 16.87
CA ILE A 166 38.84 10.32 17.30
C ILE A 166 37.96 10.63 16.09
N GLU A 167 38.54 11.05 14.97
CA GLU A 167 37.82 11.32 13.72
C GLU A 167 37.05 10.08 13.23
N LEU A 168 37.72 8.93 13.14
CA LEU A 168 37.07 7.67 12.76
C LEU A 168 35.97 7.25 13.75
N MET A 169 36.17 7.51 15.04
CA MET A 169 35.15 7.23 16.05
C MET A 169 33.96 8.17 15.91
N GLN A 170 34.18 9.45 15.57
CA GLN A 170 33.11 10.41 15.28
C GLN A 170 32.30 10.02 14.05
N GLU A 171 32.96 9.63 12.95
CA GLU A 171 32.27 9.13 11.75
C GLU A 171 31.43 7.88 12.04
N ASN A 172 31.98 6.96 12.84
CA ASN A 172 31.26 5.76 13.27
C ASN A 172 30.07 6.12 14.18
N MET A 173 30.23 7.07 15.11
CA MET A 173 29.12 7.55 15.95
C MET A 173 28.04 8.24 15.11
N SER A 174 28.41 9.07 14.13
CA SER A 174 27.46 9.71 13.20
C SER A 174 26.69 8.65 12.41
N SER A 175 27.40 7.67 11.84
CA SER A 175 26.78 6.57 11.09
C SER A 175 25.83 5.75 11.95
N LYS A 176 26.19 5.47 13.21
CA LYS A 176 25.32 4.78 14.16
C LYS A 176 24.10 5.63 14.54
N LEU A 177 24.26 6.94 14.70
CA LEU A 177 23.16 7.88 14.95
C LEU A 177 22.20 7.93 13.76
N ASP A 178 22.69 7.94 12.52
CA ASP A 178 21.85 7.88 11.32
C ASP A 178 21.04 6.58 11.25
N VAL A 179 21.66 5.44 11.57
CA VAL A 179 20.97 4.15 11.64
C VAL A 179 19.93 4.16 12.76
N MET A 180 20.27 4.66 13.96
CA MET A 180 19.33 4.76 15.08
C MET A 180 18.16 5.71 14.76
N MET A 181 18.41 6.87 14.15
CA MET A 181 17.35 7.76 13.66
C MET A 181 16.46 7.05 12.62
N GLY A 182 17.05 6.28 11.71
CA GLY A 182 16.32 5.51 10.72
C GLY A 182 15.48 4.37 11.32
N LEU A 183 15.95 3.75 12.43
CA LEU A 183 15.21 2.74 13.18
C LEU A 183 14.12 3.37 14.06
N LEU A 184 14.41 4.44 14.79
CA LEU A 184 13.42 5.20 15.58
C LEU A 184 12.31 5.75 14.68
N SER A 185 12.62 6.24 13.49
CA SER A 185 11.60 6.65 12.49
C SER A 185 10.79 5.48 11.91
N LYS A 186 11.24 4.23 12.08
CA LYS A 186 10.48 3.02 11.73
C LYS A 186 9.70 2.51 12.94
N GLU A 187 10.24 2.65 14.15
CA GLU A 187 9.56 2.35 15.40
C GLU A 187 8.44 3.36 15.69
N ASP A 188 8.55 4.63 15.29
CA ASP A 188 7.44 5.61 15.29
C ASP A 188 6.28 5.19 14.36
N ARG A 189 6.53 4.27 13.42
CA ARG A 189 5.46 3.61 12.63
C ARG A 189 4.91 2.34 13.29
N ARG A 190 5.58 1.82 14.32
CA ARG A 190 5.23 0.61 15.08
C ARG A 190 4.70 0.88 16.47
N LEU A 191 4.91 2.07 17.01
CA LEU A 191 4.13 2.56 18.14
C LEU A 191 2.72 2.76 17.62
N ASP A 192 1.97 1.66 17.65
CA ASP A 192 0.53 1.63 17.67
C ASP A 192 0.11 2.66 18.71
N ILE A 193 -0.33 3.82 18.21
CA ILE A 193 -1.04 4.79 19.01
C ILE A 193 -2.28 4.01 19.46
N GLU A 194 -2.34 3.66 20.75
CA GLU A 194 -3.57 3.26 21.45
C GLU A 194 -4.60 4.41 21.48
N ASP A 195 -4.67 5.24 20.43
CA ASP A 195 -5.91 5.92 20.10
C ASP A 195 -6.70 4.82 19.42
N ASP A 196 -7.66 4.27 20.16
CA ASP A 196 -8.69 3.36 19.70
C ASP A 196 -9.54 4.07 18.65
N VAL A 197 -8.95 4.37 17.49
CA VAL A 197 -9.64 4.85 16.30
C VAL A 197 -10.22 3.58 15.69
N ASP A 198 -11.27 3.08 16.32
CA ASP A 198 -12.17 2.11 15.74
C ASP A 198 -13.17 2.88 14.89
N PRO A 199 -12.98 2.94 13.55
CA PRO A 199 -14.06 3.31 12.65
C PRO A 199 -15.09 2.19 12.70
N MET A 200 -15.94 2.23 13.72
CA MET A 200 -17.20 1.52 13.72
C MET A 200 -18.16 2.30 12.82
N PRO A 201 -19.05 1.64 12.07
CA PRO A 201 -20.01 2.35 11.25
C PRO A 201 -20.80 3.35 12.10
N PHE A 202 -20.66 4.65 11.80
CA PHE A 202 -21.30 5.68 12.61
C PHE A 202 -22.82 5.60 12.44
N ALA A 203 -23.53 5.40 13.55
CA ALA A 203 -24.98 5.24 13.56
C ALA A 203 -25.72 6.56 13.29
N SER A 204 -25.06 7.71 13.48
CA SER A 204 -25.61 9.03 13.18
C SER A 204 -24.66 9.89 12.34
N LEU A 205 -25.26 10.83 11.60
CA LEU A 205 -24.51 11.82 10.82
C LEU A 205 -23.66 12.73 11.73
N GLU A 206 -24.18 13.09 12.90
CA GLU A 206 -23.50 13.95 13.86
C GLU A 206 -22.23 13.30 14.41
N GLN A 207 -22.32 12.03 14.85
CA GLN A 207 -21.16 11.26 15.31
C GLN A 207 -20.06 11.18 14.24
N PHE A 208 -20.45 11.00 12.98
CA PHE A 208 -19.51 10.97 11.88
C PHE A 208 -18.82 12.34 11.66
N LEU A 209 -19.57 13.43 11.74
CA LEU A 209 -19.01 14.78 11.55
C LEU A 209 -18.08 15.19 12.71
N GLU A 210 -18.41 14.81 13.93
CA GLU A 210 -17.52 14.99 15.09
C GLU A 210 -16.22 14.22 14.90
N PHE A 211 -16.31 12.98 14.43
CA PHE A 211 -15.14 12.17 14.09
C PHE A 211 -14.28 12.83 13.00
N ASP A 212 -14.88 13.30 11.90
CA ASP A 212 -14.14 13.95 10.82
C ASP A 212 -13.48 15.26 11.28
N ALA A 213 -14.16 16.03 12.15
CA ALA A 213 -13.59 17.22 12.78
C ALA A 213 -12.39 16.85 13.69
N ALA A 214 -12.50 15.75 14.46
CA ALA A 214 -11.41 15.26 15.29
C ALA A 214 -10.19 14.79 14.47
N LEU A 215 -10.40 14.25 13.25
CA LEU A 215 -9.31 13.95 12.31
C LEU A 215 -8.60 15.23 11.84
N GLY A 216 -9.34 16.33 11.64
CA GLY A 216 -8.74 17.62 11.31
C GLY A 216 -7.88 18.18 12.44
N ALA A 217 -8.32 18.00 13.69
CA ALA A 217 -7.62 18.51 14.86
C ALA A 217 -6.37 17.70 15.25
N SER A 218 -6.33 16.39 14.99
CA SER A 218 -5.24 15.50 15.42
C SER A 218 -4.50 14.84 14.27
N GLN A 219 -3.19 15.12 14.15
CA GLN A 219 -2.31 14.43 13.21
C GLN A 219 -2.11 12.95 13.60
N SER A 220 -2.02 12.65 14.89
CA SER A 220 -1.85 11.29 15.40
C SER A 220 -3.00 10.37 14.99
N LYS A 221 -4.25 10.83 15.11
CA LYS A 221 -5.44 10.09 14.66
C LYS A 221 -5.44 9.85 13.15
N ARG A 222 -5.00 10.83 12.35
CA ARG A 222 -4.85 10.67 10.89
C ARG A 222 -3.85 9.59 10.54
N ILE A 223 -2.69 9.57 11.21
CA ILE A 223 -1.65 8.56 10.97
C ILE A 223 -2.13 7.16 11.39
N ALA A 224 -2.75 7.04 12.56
CA ALA A 224 -3.31 5.77 13.05
C ALA A 224 -4.36 5.21 12.08
N LEU A 225 -5.34 6.04 11.70
CA LEU A 225 -6.40 5.65 10.77
C LEU A 225 -5.84 5.29 9.38
N LYS A 226 -4.86 6.05 8.88
CA LYS A 226 -4.16 5.76 7.62
C LYS A 226 -3.48 4.40 7.69
N ASN A 227 -2.73 4.12 8.75
CA ASN A 227 -2.01 2.86 8.93
C ASN A 227 -2.96 1.68 9.03
N LYS A 228 -4.11 1.85 9.69
CA LYS A 228 -5.20 0.88 9.73
C LYS A 228 -5.77 0.61 8.34
N TRP A 229 -6.23 1.65 7.63
CA TRP A 229 -6.83 1.53 6.28
C TRP A 229 -5.88 1.00 5.22
N LYS A 230 -4.58 1.28 5.35
CA LYS A 230 -3.54 0.73 4.49
C LYS A 230 -3.48 -0.80 4.53
N GLN A 231 -3.90 -1.43 5.63
CA GLN A 231 -3.96 -2.89 5.76
C GLN A 231 -5.17 -3.48 5.00
N TYR A 232 -6.22 -2.68 4.73
CA TYR A 232 -7.39 -3.16 4.02
C TYR A 232 -7.10 -3.22 2.52
N GLY A 233 -6.75 -4.42 2.08
CA GLY A 233 -6.53 -4.74 0.67
C GLY A 233 -7.78 -5.23 -0.06
N GLY A 234 -7.61 -5.48 -1.35
CA GLY A 234 -8.61 -6.09 -2.22
C GLY A 234 -7.99 -6.55 -3.53
N ARG A 235 -8.80 -7.16 -4.39
CA ARG A 235 -8.37 -7.50 -5.76
C ARG A 235 -8.07 -6.26 -6.62
N ASN A 236 -8.67 -5.12 -6.28
CA ASN A 236 -8.50 -3.84 -6.97
C ASN A 236 -8.83 -2.67 -6.01
N VAL A 237 -8.41 -1.47 -6.40
CA VAL A 237 -8.62 -0.20 -5.67
C VAL A 237 -10.09 0.03 -5.33
N ARG A 238 -10.99 -0.39 -6.23
CA ARG A 238 -12.44 -0.26 -6.00
C ARG A 238 -12.89 -1.09 -4.80
N ASN A 239 -12.43 -2.33 -4.70
CA ASN A 239 -12.81 -3.25 -3.63
C ASN A 239 -12.21 -2.82 -2.29
N SER A 240 -10.94 -2.38 -2.27
CA SER A 240 -10.32 -1.85 -1.05
C SER A 240 -11.04 -0.58 -0.56
N THR A 241 -11.31 0.36 -1.47
CA THR A 241 -12.06 1.59 -1.15
C THR A 241 -13.46 1.29 -0.65
N THR A 242 -14.17 0.37 -1.30
CA THR A 242 -15.52 -0.05 -0.89
C THR A 242 -15.51 -0.65 0.52
N ARG A 243 -14.54 -1.50 0.83
CA ARG A 243 -14.38 -2.10 2.17
C ARG A 243 -14.15 -1.03 3.24
N ILE A 244 -13.30 -0.05 2.97
CA ILE A 244 -13.06 1.05 3.90
C ILE A 244 -14.34 1.88 4.11
N LEU A 245 -15.06 2.21 3.03
CA LEU A 245 -16.30 2.98 3.13
C LEU A 245 -17.39 2.23 3.89
N THR A 246 -17.47 0.91 3.77
CA THR A 246 -18.43 0.09 4.55
C THR A 246 -18.10 -0.01 6.04
N LEU A 247 -16.83 0.23 6.43
CA LEU A 247 -16.45 0.32 7.85
C LEU A 247 -16.81 1.70 8.42
N LEU A 248 -16.68 2.73 7.60
CA LEU A 248 -16.87 4.11 8.04
C LEU A 248 -18.35 4.53 8.04
N PHE A 249 -19.15 4.08 7.09
CA PHE A 249 -20.54 4.50 6.96
C PHE A 249 -21.52 3.35 7.07
N VAL A 250 -22.60 3.57 7.81
CA VAL A 250 -23.87 2.88 7.56
C VAL A 250 -24.58 3.54 6.37
N ASP A 251 -25.40 2.78 5.64
CA ASP A 251 -26.05 3.26 4.42
C ASP A 251 -26.97 4.47 4.68
N GLU A 252 -27.54 4.58 5.88
CA GLU A 252 -28.37 5.69 6.36
C GLU A 252 -27.58 7.01 6.34
N VAL A 253 -26.33 7.00 6.83
CA VAL A 253 -25.45 8.17 6.82
C VAL A 253 -24.88 8.42 5.41
N ALA A 254 -24.54 7.36 4.67
CA ALA A 254 -23.98 7.48 3.32
C ALA A 254 -24.93 8.14 2.30
N VAL A 255 -26.25 8.12 2.55
CA VAL A 255 -27.23 8.78 1.68
C VAL A 255 -27.17 10.30 1.78
N GLU A 256 -26.72 10.85 2.91
CA GLU A 256 -26.60 12.30 3.14
C GLU A 256 -25.43 12.95 2.40
N PHE A 257 -24.51 12.14 1.86
CA PHE A 257 -23.33 12.61 1.15
C PHE A 257 -23.44 12.46 -0.36
N ASN A 258 -22.76 13.35 -1.08
CA ASN A 258 -22.29 13.09 -2.42
C ASN A 258 -20.93 13.76 -2.64
N TRP A 259 -20.29 13.53 -3.78
CA TRP A 259 -18.95 14.05 -4.02
C TRP A 259 -18.86 15.59 -3.97
N GLU A 260 -19.83 16.30 -4.55
CA GLU A 260 -19.79 17.75 -4.74
C GLU A 260 -20.59 18.56 -3.71
N GLY A 261 -21.43 17.92 -2.90
CA GLY A 261 -22.40 18.57 -2.02
C GLY A 261 -23.63 19.15 -2.73
N LYS A 262 -23.99 18.65 -3.92
CA LYS A 262 -25.15 19.18 -4.68
C LYS A 262 -26.48 18.65 -4.15
N LYS A 263 -27.59 19.37 -4.42
CA LYS A 263 -28.97 18.96 -4.09
C LYS A 263 -29.21 18.74 -2.58
N GLY A 264 -28.66 19.61 -1.75
CA GLY A 264 -28.87 19.58 -0.29
C GLY A 264 -28.10 18.49 0.45
N LYS A 265 -27.20 17.76 -0.23
CA LYS A 265 -26.31 16.77 0.38
C LYS A 265 -24.97 17.38 0.76
N LEU A 266 -24.25 16.74 1.68
CA LEU A 266 -22.93 17.20 2.12
C LEU A 266 -21.81 16.79 1.14
N PRO A 267 -20.79 17.65 0.93
CA PRO A 267 -19.66 17.38 0.04
C PRO A 267 -18.63 16.45 0.68
N PHE A 268 -18.52 15.22 0.17
CA PHE A 268 -17.56 14.24 0.68
C PHE A 268 -16.10 14.63 0.43
N LYS A 269 -15.81 15.31 -0.70
CA LYS A 269 -14.44 15.67 -1.09
C LYS A 269 -13.73 16.61 -0.11
N ASN A 270 -14.49 17.32 0.73
CA ASN A 270 -13.97 18.29 1.70
C ASN A 270 -13.65 17.66 3.06
N LEU A 271 -14.00 16.39 3.26
CA LEU A 271 -13.83 15.71 4.54
C LEU A 271 -12.38 15.27 4.76
N TRP A 272 -11.93 15.25 6.01
CA TRP A 272 -10.60 14.76 6.38
C TRP A 272 -10.46 13.26 6.12
N CYS A 273 -11.55 12.50 6.29
CA CYS A 273 -11.59 11.07 6.02
C CYS A 273 -11.23 10.75 4.56
N TRP A 274 -11.62 11.61 3.60
CA TRP A 274 -11.22 11.45 2.20
C TRP A 274 -9.70 11.58 2.04
N THR A 275 -9.09 12.56 2.69
CA THR A 275 -7.64 12.77 2.65
C THR A 275 -6.89 11.56 3.18
N VAL A 276 -7.30 11.05 4.34
CA VAL A 276 -6.72 9.84 4.95
C VAL A 276 -6.93 8.61 4.06
N LEU A 277 -8.11 8.47 3.44
CA LEU A 277 -8.43 7.34 2.57
C LEU A 277 -7.51 7.35 1.34
N ARG A 278 -7.40 8.48 0.65
CA ARG A 278 -6.53 8.63 -0.51
C ARG A 278 -5.06 8.32 -0.18
N GLU A 279 -4.55 8.85 0.93
CA GLU A 279 -3.18 8.56 1.38
C GLU A 279 -2.96 7.10 1.73
N SER A 280 -3.95 6.47 2.38
CA SER A 280 -3.88 5.04 2.73
C SER A 280 -3.80 4.15 1.49
N GLN A 281 -4.54 4.48 0.43
CA GLN A 281 -4.55 3.71 -0.82
C GLN A 281 -3.28 3.89 -1.63
N ARG A 282 -2.71 5.11 -1.66
CA ARG A 282 -1.43 5.36 -2.34
C ARG A 282 -0.27 4.58 -1.72
N GLU A 283 -0.29 4.42 -0.41
CA GLU A 283 0.73 3.65 0.31
C GLU A 283 0.43 2.14 0.40
N ASN A 284 -0.71 1.69 -0.14
CA ASN A 284 -1.12 0.29 -0.05
C ASN A 284 -0.26 -0.59 -0.97
N LYS A 285 0.31 -1.66 -0.41
CA LYS A 285 1.17 -2.60 -1.13
C LYS A 285 0.44 -3.32 -2.27
N CYS A 286 -0.87 -3.54 -2.16
CA CYS A 286 -1.66 -4.27 -3.16
C CYS A 286 -1.92 -3.45 -4.43
N HIS A 287 -1.88 -2.12 -4.34
CA HIS A 287 -2.21 -1.22 -5.45
C HIS A 287 -1.16 -0.11 -5.59
N ALA A 288 0.11 -0.50 -5.74
CA ALA A 288 1.25 0.43 -5.79
C ALA A 288 1.14 1.54 -6.86
N ASN A 289 0.33 1.33 -7.90
CA ASN A 289 0.10 2.30 -8.99
C ASN A 289 -1.29 2.95 -8.92
N ALA A 290 -2.01 2.83 -7.80
CA ALA A 290 -3.32 3.45 -7.65
C ALA A 290 -3.20 4.97 -7.82
N THR A 291 -3.98 5.52 -8.76
CA THR A 291 -4.08 6.96 -8.93
C THR A 291 -5.17 7.52 -8.03
N ASP A 292 -5.00 8.77 -7.58
CA ASP A 292 -6.03 9.47 -6.81
C ASP A 292 -7.39 9.48 -7.54
N PHE A 293 -7.35 9.55 -8.88
CA PHE A 293 -8.54 9.51 -9.73
C PHE A 293 -9.30 8.18 -9.66
N GLU A 294 -8.59 7.04 -9.61
CA GLU A 294 -9.23 5.73 -9.48
C GLU A 294 -9.94 5.56 -8.13
N VAL A 295 -9.30 6.03 -7.07
CA VAL A 295 -9.88 6.04 -5.71
C VAL A 295 -11.11 6.95 -5.69
N GLU A 296 -11.01 8.15 -6.25
CA GLU A 296 -12.11 9.10 -6.37
C GLU A 296 -13.31 8.50 -7.13
N LEU A 297 -13.06 7.84 -8.27
CA LEU A 297 -14.12 7.18 -9.03
C LEU A 297 -14.79 6.06 -8.23
N ALA A 298 -14.01 5.30 -7.45
CA ALA A 298 -14.56 4.27 -6.57
C ALA A 298 -15.48 4.88 -5.50
N VAL A 299 -15.05 5.95 -4.83
CA VAL A 299 -15.86 6.68 -3.84
C VAL A 299 -17.12 7.24 -4.48
N LYS A 300 -17.01 7.93 -5.62
CA LYS A 300 -18.15 8.49 -6.36
C LYS A 300 -19.18 7.42 -6.71
N SER A 301 -18.71 6.29 -7.24
CA SER A 301 -19.57 5.16 -7.59
C SER A 301 -20.25 4.59 -6.34
N TRP A 302 -19.51 4.40 -5.25
CA TRP A 302 -20.05 3.85 -4.02
C TRP A 302 -21.12 4.76 -3.39
N LEU A 303 -20.87 6.07 -3.28
CA LEU A 303 -21.84 7.05 -2.77
C LEU A 303 -23.08 7.16 -3.67
N ARG A 304 -22.92 7.05 -5.00
CA ARG A 304 -24.06 7.10 -5.92
C ARG A 304 -25.08 5.98 -5.65
N HIS A 305 -24.59 4.80 -5.27
CA HIS A 305 -25.43 3.64 -5.01
C HIS A 305 -25.89 3.52 -3.55
N SER A 306 -25.54 4.46 -2.65
CA SER A 306 -25.92 4.39 -1.23
C SER A 306 -27.44 4.29 -1.04
N ARG A 307 -28.21 5.10 -1.78
CA ARG A 307 -29.68 5.06 -1.71
C ARG A 307 -30.24 3.73 -2.18
N GLU A 308 -29.69 3.19 -3.27
CA GLU A 308 -30.12 1.89 -3.79
C GLU A 308 -29.81 0.75 -2.81
N ARG A 309 -28.68 0.82 -2.11
CA ARG A 309 -28.33 -0.16 -1.05
C ARG A 309 -29.28 -0.06 0.14
N LEU A 310 -29.57 1.15 0.60
CA LEU A 310 -30.54 1.39 1.68
C LEU A 310 -31.93 0.82 1.31
N ASP A 311 -32.44 1.16 0.13
CA ASP A 311 -33.75 0.68 -0.36
C ASP A 311 -33.79 -0.85 -0.63
N LYS A 312 -32.63 -1.52 -0.78
CA LYS A 312 -32.55 -2.98 -0.85
C LYS A 312 -32.55 -3.60 0.55
N LYS A 313 -31.81 -3.01 1.49
CA LYS A 313 -31.73 -3.44 2.89
C LYS A 313 -33.10 -3.34 3.57
N THR A 314 -33.80 -2.21 3.44
CA THR A 314 -35.15 -2.04 4.03
C THR A 314 -36.16 -3.07 3.50
N LYS A 315 -36.08 -3.42 2.20
CA LYS A 315 -36.97 -4.42 1.60
C LYS A 315 -36.63 -5.86 1.98
N ALA A 316 -35.39 -6.14 2.35
CA ALA A 316 -34.98 -7.46 2.82
C ALA A 316 -35.34 -7.68 4.30
N SER A 317 -35.54 -6.60 5.07
CA SER A 317 -35.96 -6.64 6.47
C SER A 317 -37.48 -6.57 6.68
N GLN A 318 -38.27 -6.40 5.61
CA GLN A 318 -39.73 -6.45 5.59
C GLN A 318 -40.20 -7.81 5.09
#